data_AF-A0A7X9B0N6-F1
#
_entry.id   AF-A0A7X9B0N6-F1
#
_cell.length_a   1.000
_cell.length_b   1.000
_cell.length_c   1.000
_cell.angle_alpha   90.00
_cell.angle_beta   90.00
_cell.angle_gamma   90.00
#
_symmetry.space_group_name_H-M   'P 1'
#
loop_
_entity.id
_entity.type
_entity.pdbx_description
1 polymer ?
#
loop_
_entity_poly.entity_id
_entity_poly.type
_entity_poly.pdbx_seq_one_letter_code
_entity_poly.pdbx_strand_id
1 'polypeptide(L)'
;MMQDYEKERWFRLLSFADHYHFGSLWYLRETLLKRRFVGYDANSTRIGHPGVSISQNRFNSLQDTVKMLIGSSRRRGRAFTATGVFPNSPPETKTYFQTMRPVSVLPEDFFPQDGAAPEVMRNDHKPHLTETEKAGLKKMLRKGGRR
;
A
#
# COMPACT_ATOMS: atom_id res chain seq x y z
N MET A 1 -35.39 -1.78 -6.88
CA MET A 1 -34.53 -0.73 -6.31
C MET A 1 -33.39 -1.41 -5.56
N MET A 2 -32.14 -1.00 -5.80
CA MET A 2 -30.98 -1.50 -5.06
C MET A 2 -31.11 -1.14 -3.57
N GLN A 3 -30.90 -2.09 -2.67
CA GLN A 3 -31.04 -1.87 -1.23
C GLN A 3 -29.88 -1.00 -0.71
N ASP A 4 -30.09 -0.20 0.35
CA ASP A 4 -29.09 0.82 0.75
C ASP A 4 -27.74 0.23 1.19
N TYR A 5 -27.73 -0.98 1.75
CA TYR A 5 -26.48 -1.70 2.05
C TYR A 5 -25.73 -2.12 0.78
N GLU A 6 -26.43 -2.42 -0.32
CA GLU A 6 -25.80 -2.77 -1.59
C GLU A 6 -25.17 -1.54 -2.24
N LYS A 7 -25.84 -0.38 -2.18
CA LYS A 7 -25.30 0.89 -2.67
C LYS A 7 -24.03 1.28 -1.91
N GLU A 8 -24.06 1.20 -0.58
CA GLU A 8 -22.89 1.48 0.27
C GLU A 8 -21.73 0.52 -0.05
N ARG A 9 -22.04 -0.78 -0.25
CA ARG A 9 -21.05 -1.78 -0.66
C ARG A 9 -20.43 -1.45 -2.03
N TRP A 10 -21.24 -1.09 -3.02
CA TRP A 10 -20.78 -0.72 -4.36
C TRP A 10 -19.97 0.58 -4.34
N PHE A 11 -20.39 1.58 -3.56
CA PHE A 11 -19.66 2.82 -3.38
C PHE A 11 -18.30 2.58 -2.73
N ARG A 12 -18.21 1.70 -1.72
CA ARG A 12 -16.93 1.28 -1.12
C ARG A 12 -16.05 0.55 -2.11
N LEU A 13 -16.63 -0.31 -2.96
CA LEU A 13 -15.88 -1.07 -3.95
C LEU A 13 -15.35 -0.17 -5.08
N LEU A 14 -16.13 0.83 -5.51
CA LEU A 14 -15.71 1.86 -6.47
C LEU A 14 -14.64 2.79 -5.88
N SER A 15 -14.85 3.26 -4.65
CA SER A 15 -13.88 4.06 -3.92
C SER A 15 -12.58 3.29 -3.74
N PHE A 16 -12.65 2.03 -3.31
CA PHE A 16 -11.50 1.13 -3.26
C PHE A 16 -10.83 1.06 -4.64
N ALA A 17 -11.61 0.81 -5.71
CA ALA A 17 -11.14 0.66 -7.08
C ALA A 17 -10.23 1.76 -7.59
N ASP A 18 -10.59 3.01 -7.30
CA ASP A 18 -9.89 4.19 -7.76
C ASP A 18 -8.57 4.45 -7.00
N HIS A 19 -8.45 3.94 -5.77
CA HIS A 19 -7.35 4.35 -4.89
C HIS A 19 -6.17 3.36 -4.91
N TYR A 20 -6.38 2.05 -5.07
CA TYR A 20 -5.31 1.04 -4.89
C TYR A 20 -4.42 0.80 -6.12
N HIS A 21 -4.59 1.57 -7.20
CA HIS A 21 -3.90 1.35 -8.48
C HIS A 21 -2.38 1.23 -8.34
N PHE A 22 -1.74 0.59 -9.33
CA PHE A 22 -0.29 0.43 -9.38
C PHE A 22 0.44 1.76 -9.13
N GLY A 23 1.34 1.78 -8.15
CA GLY A 23 2.11 2.96 -7.77
C GLY A 23 1.34 3.97 -6.91
N SER A 24 0.14 3.66 -6.43
CA SER A 24 -0.48 4.40 -5.32
C SER A 24 0.35 4.23 -4.04
N LEU A 25 0.49 5.32 -3.29
CA LEU A 25 1.25 5.40 -2.06
C LEU A 25 0.30 5.54 -0.87
N TRP A 26 0.66 4.85 0.20
CA TRP A 26 -0.19 4.64 1.38
C TRP A 26 0.64 4.74 2.65
N TYR A 27 -0.03 4.87 3.78
CA TYR A 27 0.52 4.71 5.11
C TYR A 27 -0.14 3.50 5.78
N LEU A 28 0.68 2.50 6.10
CA LEU A 28 0.27 1.24 6.71
C LEU A 28 0.52 1.32 8.21
N ARG A 29 -0.52 1.21 9.02
CA ARG A 29 -0.38 1.22 10.48
C ARG A 29 0.40 0.01 10.96
N GLU A 30 1.11 0.21 12.06
CA GLU A 30 1.90 -0.82 12.71
C GLU A 30 1.10 -2.08 13.06
N THR A 31 -0.13 -1.88 13.56
CA THR A 31 -1.06 -2.95 13.95
C THR A 31 -1.39 -3.89 12.79
N LEU A 32 -1.56 -3.34 11.59
CA LEU A 32 -1.77 -4.12 10.37
C LEU A 32 -0.54 -4.95 10.02
N LEU A 33 0.65 -4.35 10.08
CA LEU A 33 1.90 -5.03 9.73
C LEU A 33 2.21 -6.18 10.68
N LYS A 34 2.01 -5.98 11.98
CA LYS A 34 2.13 -7.04 13.00
C LYS A 34 1.19 -8.21 12.73
N ARG A 35 -0.02 -7.93 12.22
CA ARG A 35 -1.03 -8.96 11.91
C ARG A 35 -0.80 -9.68 10.58
N ARG A 36 -0.37 -8.95 9.53
CA ARG A 36 -0.38 -9.44 8.14
C ARG A 36 1.01 -9.76 7.58
N PHE A 37 2.09 -9.22 8.13
CA PHE A 37 3.44 -9.45 7.63
C PHE A 37 4.17 -10.51 8.45
N VAL A 38 4.36 -11.69 7.86
CA VAL A 38 5.02 -12.82 8.54
C VAL A 38 6.48 -12.48 8.87
N GLY A 39 6.82 -12.60 10.15
CA GLY A 39 8.14 -12.24 10.68
C GLY A 39 8.33 -10.75 10.92
N TYR A 40 7.23 -9.98 10.99
CA TYR A 40 7.29 -8.61 11.50
C TYR A 40 7.71 -8.59 12.97
N ASP A 41 8.40 -7.53 13.37
CA ASP A 41 8.79 -7.33 14.77
C ASP A 41 7.56 -6.97 15.63
N ALA A 42 7.11 -7.93 16.44
CA ALA A 42 5.96 -7.75 17.33
C ALA A 42 6.19 -6.64 18.37
N ASN A 43 7.45 -6.35 18.72
CA ASN A 43 7.83 -5.37 19.73
C ASN A 43 8.11 -3.98 19.14
N SER A 44 8.03 -3.82 17.81
CA SER A 44 8.24 -2.52 17.18
C SER A 44 7.23 -1.49 17.70
N THR A 45 7.73 -0.29 18.02
CA THR A 45 6.97 0.83 18.59
C THR A 45 6.67 1.91 17.56
N ARG A 46 6.88 1.62 16.28
CA ARG A 46 6.59 2.55 15.18
C ARG A 46 5.08 2.77 15.07
N ILE A 47 4.70 3.90 14.50
CA ILE A 47 3.30 4.22 14.21
C ILE A 47 2.84 3.50 12.93
N GLY A 48 3.76 3.30 11.99
CA GLY A 48 3.47 2.69 10.69
C GLY A 48 4.58 2.93 9.68
N HIS A 49 4.30 2.51 8.45
CA HIS A 49 5.25 2.50 7.34
C HIS A 49 4.61 2.98 6.04
N PRO A 50 5.37 3.59 5.13
CA PRO A 50 4.87 3.88 3.80
C PRO A 50 4.65 2.57 3.04
N GLY A 51 3.53 2.45 2.34
CA GLY A 51 3.20 1.35 1.46
C GLY A 51 3.15 1.81 0.01
N VAL A 52 3.52 0.96 -0.94
CA VAL A 52 3.27 1.20 -2.37
C VAL A 52 2.55 0.02 -2.99
N SER A 53 1.42 0.28 -3.66
CA SER A 53 0.68 -0.77 -4.36
C SER A 53 1.44 -1.27 -5.58
N ILE A 54 1.53 -2.58 -5.69
CA ILE A 54 2.05 -3.28 -6.87
C ILE A 54 0.94 -4.04 -7.62
N SER A 55 -0.32 -3.81 -7.26
CA SER A 55 -1.47 -4.49 -7.85
C SER A 55 -1.68 -4.01 -9.28
N GLN A 56 -1.71 -4.95 -10.22
CA GLN A 56 -1.92 -4.70 -11.66
C GLN A 56 -3.27 -5.22 -12.17
N ASN A 57 -3.96 -6.02 -11.35
CA ASN A 57 -5.18 -6.70 -11.73
C ASN A 57 -6.42 -5.87 -11.36
N ARG A 58 -7.52 -6.14 -12.06
CA ARG A 58 -8.85 -5.72 -11.64
C ARG A 58 -9.28 -6.55 -10.43
N PHE A 59 -9.91 -5.89 -9.48
CA PHE A 59 -10.50 -6.53 -8.31
C PHE A 59 -11.93 -6.87 -8.68
N ASN A 60 -12.26 -8.14 -8.55
CA ASN A 60 -13.57 -8.71 -8.90
C ASN A 60 -14.39 -9.02 -7.64
N SER A 61 -13.76 -9.01 -6.46
CA SER A 61 -14.43 -9.31 -5.19
C SER A 61 -13.90 -8.47 -4.02
N LEU A 62 -14.67 -8.40 -2.93
CA LEU A 62 -14.22 -7.80 -1.66
C LEU A 62 -13.18 -8.65 -0.92
N GLN A 63 -12.97 -9.90 -1.35
CA GLN A 63 -11.95 -10.79 -0.80
C GLN A 63 -10.61 -10.62 -1.52
N ASP A 64 -10.59 -9.89 -2.63
CA ASP A 64 -9.39 -9.65 -3.39
C ASP A 64 -8.46 -8.71 -2.62
N THR A 65 -7.21 -9.11 -2.49
CA THR A 65 -6.21 -8.36 -1.71
C THR A 65 -5.37 -7.45 -2.59
N VAL A 66 -5.10 -6.23 -2.13
CA VAL A 66 -4.07 -5.36 -2.71
C VAL A 66 -2.72 -5.80 -2.18
N LYS A 67 -1.79 -6.08 -3.10
CA LYS A 67 -0.39 -6.35 -2.73
C LYS A 67 0.35 -5.02 -2.63
N MET A 68 1.00 -4.79 -1.50
CA MET A 68 1.81 -3.60 -1.25
C MET A 68 3.23 -3.96 -0.82
N LEU A 69 4.21 -3.19 -1.29
CA LEU A 69 5.56 -3.24 -0.74
C LEU A 69 5.66 -2.28 0.44
N ILE A 70 6.37 -2.70 1.50
CA ILE A 70 6.60 -1.89 2.69
C ILE A 70 7.88 -1.08 2.48
N GLY A 71 7.78 0.22 2.72
CA GLY A 71 8.88 1.17 2.61
C GLY A 71 9.65 1.33 3.93
N SER A 72 10.90 1.73 3.79
CA SER A 72 11.83 1.91 4.89
C SER A 72 12.86 3.00 4.57
N SER A 73 13.45 3.61 5.60
CA SER A 73 14.51 4.61 5.45
C SER A 73 15.85 4.01 5.06
N ARG A 74 16.05 2.70 5.25
CA ARG A 74 17.30 2.00 4.92
C ARG A 74 17.08 1.03 3.78
N ARG A 75 17.94 1.08 2.77
CA ARG A 75 17.96 0.09 1.71
C ARG A 75 18.34 -1.28 2.27
N ARG A 76 17.52 -2.31 2.01
CA ARG A 76 17.90 -3.71 2.23
C ARG A 76 17.68 -4.50 0.94
N GLY A 77 18.68 -5.30 0.58
CA GLY A 77 18.66 -6.12 -0.62
C GLY A 77 18.24 -5.35 -1.87
N ARG A 78 17.35 -5.97 -2.64
CA ARG A 78 16.76 -5.39 -3.84
C ARG A 78 15.53 -4.56 -3.49
N ALA A 79 15.63 -3.25 -3.71
CA ALA A 79 14.58 -2.30 -3.38
C ALA A 79 14.36 -1.28 -4.50
N PHE A 80 13.11 -0.87 -4.66
CA PHE A 80 12.69 0.28 -5.45
C PHE A 80 12.82 1.52 -4.56
N THR A 81 13.11 2.67 -5.16
CA THR A 81 13.29 3.92 -4.42
C THR A 81 12.32 4.97 -4.94
N ALA A 82 11.66 5.66 -4.04
CA ALA A 82 10.89 6.86 -4.31
C ALA A 82 11.38 7.99 -3.40
N THR A 83 11.20 9.24 -3.82
CA THR A 83 11.54 10.42 -3.00
C THR A 83 10.30 11.22 -2.65
N GLY A 84 10.40 12.13 -1.67
CA GLY A 84 9.27 12.98 -1.26
C GLY A 84 8.04 12.20 -0.79
N VAL A 85 8.22 11.06 -0.11
CA VAL A 85 7.12 10.22 0.38
C VAL A 85 6.49 10.79 1.66
N PHE A 86 7.23 11.60 2.42
CA PHE A 86 6.79 12.17 3.69
C PHE A 86 6.80 13.71 3.62
N PRO A 87 5.78 14.39 4.17
CA PRO A 87 5.67 15.84 4.11
C PRO A 87 6.77 16.57 4.88
N ASN A 88 7.23 15.99 5.99
CA ASN A 88 8.21 16.60 6.90
C ASN A 88 9.66 16.16 6.60
N SER A 89 9.91 15.60 5.42
CA SER A 89 11.24 15.17 5.00
C SER A 89 11.71 16.00 3.82
N PRO A 90 13.03 16.26 3.68
CA PRO A 90 13.57 16.89 2.48
C PRO A 90 13.10 16.18 1.21
N PRO A 91 12.77 16.89 0.11
CA PRO A 91 12.21 16.30 -1.11
C PRO A 91 13.05 15.15 -1.70
N GLU A 92 14.37 15.20 -1.54
CA GLU A 92 15.35 14.21 -1.97
C GLU A 92 15.42 12.96 -1.08
N THR A 93 14.72 12.96 0.06
CA THR A 93 14.74 11.86 1.03
C THR A 93 14.19 10.59 0.38
N LYS A 94 15.05 9.58 0.31
CA LYS A 94 14.74 8.29 -0.31
C LYS A 94 13.98 7.38 0.64
N THR A 95 12.87 6.85 0.16
CA THR A 95 12.16 5.72 0.76
C THR A 95 12.41 4.49 -0.08
N TYR A 96 12.83 3.40 0.56
CA TYR A 96 13.18 2.14 -0.08
C TYR A 96 12.09 1.11 0.14
N PHE A 97 11.48 0.64 -0.96
CA PHE A 97 10.43 -0.37 -0.98
C PHE A 97 11.02 -1.71 -1.44
N GLN A 98 11.08 -2.67 -0.52
CA GLN A 98 11.71 -3.96 -0.79
C GLN A 98 10.74 -4.86 -1.55
N THR A 99 11.24 -5.61 -2.54
CA THR A 99 10.39 -6.46 -3.39
C THR A 99 9.94 -7.76 -2.70
N MET A 100 10.61 -8.12 -1.60
CA MET A 100 10.38 -9.39 -0.91
C MET A 100 9.17 -9.29 0.01
N ARG A 101 8.29 -10.30 -0.07
CA ARG A 101 7.11 -10.48 0.81
C ARG A 101 6.17 -9.25 0.81
N PRO A 102 5.49 -8.95 -0.30
CA PRO A 102 4.45 -7.92 -0.27
C PRO A 102 3.42 -8.24 0.82
N VAL A 103 2.98 -7.21 1.55
CA VAL A 103 1.85 -7.34 2.46
C VAL A 103 0.55 -7.34 1.65
N SER A 104 -0.40 -8.15 2.08
CA SER A 104 -1.72 -8.24 1.46
C SER A 104 -2.69 -7.47 2.34
N VAL A 105 -3.35 -6.47 1.76
CA VAL A 105 -4.35 -5.66 2.45
C VAL A 105 -5.72 -5.85 1.79
N LEU A 106 -6.77 -5.85 2.58
CA LEU A 106 -8.15 -6.06 2.19
C LEU A 106 -8.92 -4.73 2.19
N PRO A 107 -10.07 -4.63 1.50
CA PRO A 107 -10.93 -3.45 1.55
C PRO A 107 -11.28 -2.99 2.97
N GLU A 108 -11.47 -3.93 3.90
CA GLU A 108 -11.76 -3.65 5.32
C GLU A 108 -10.65 -2.87 6.03
N ASP A 109 -9.39 -3.01 5.59
CA ASP A 109 -8.26 -2.31 6.17
C ASP A 109 -8.26 -0.80 5.78
N PHE A 110 -8.96 -0.45 4.69
CA PHE A 110 -9.19 0.95 4.23
C PHE A 110 -10.48 1.53 4.78
N PHE A 111 -11.53 0.70 4.86
CA PHE A 111 -12.90 1.11 5.21
C PHE A 111 -13.49 0.15 6.25
N PRO A 112 -13.04 0.24 7.52
CA PRO A 112 -13.56 -0.59 8.60
C PRO A 112 -15.08 -0.39 8.76
N GLN A 113 -15.81 -1.47 9.08
CA GLN A 113 -17.27 -1.45 9.18
C GLN A 113 -17.76 -0.85 10.51
N ASP A 114 -16.95 -0.98 11.57
CA ASP A 114 -17.41 -0.71 12.95
C ASP A 114 -17.03 0.70 13.46
N GLY A 115 -16.74 1.64 12.55
CA GLY A 115 -16.28 2.99 12.91
C GLY A 115 -14.87 3.05 13.50
N ALA A 116 -14.15 1.92 13.52
CA ALA A 116 -12.73 1.88 13.87
C ALA A 116 -11.89 2.77 12.94
N ALA A 117 -10.70 3.17 13.38
CA ALA A 117 -9.79 3.92 12.53
C ALA A 117 -9.22 3.04 11.41
N PRO A 118 -9.09 3.54 10.17
CA PRO A 118 -8.51 2.78 9.07
C PRO A 118 -7.03 2.47 9.32
N GLU A 119 -6.63 1.25 8.98
CA GLU A 119 -5.24 0.79 9.13
C GLU A 119 -4.39 1.03 7.89
N VAL A 120 -5.04 1.29 6.75
CA VAL A 120 -4.42 1.77 5.52
C VAL A 120 -4.95 3.15 5.21
N MET A 121 -4.07 4.15 5.32
CA MET A 121 -4.41 5.55 5.14
C MET A 121 -3.76 6.10 3.88
N ARG A 122 -4.48 6.97 3.15
CA ARG A 122 -3.95 7.60 1.94
C ARG A 122 -2.70 8.41 2.28
N ASN A 123 -1.70 8.39 1.39
CA ASN A 123 -0.59 9.34 1.49
C ASN A 123 -1.04 10.67 0.86
N ASP A 124 -1.61 11.57 1.67
CA ASP A 124 -2.16 12.84 1.16
C ASP A 124 -1.10 13.78 0.59
N HIS A 125 0.15 13.67 1.06
CA HIS A 125 1.26 14.47 0.57
C HIS A 125 1.71 14.03 -0.83
N LYS A 126 1.87 12.72 -1.01
CA LYS A 126 2.25 12.12 -2.28
C LYS A 126 1.40 10.88 -2.52
N PRO A 127 0.19 11.02 -3.10
CA PRO A 127 -0.75 9.91 -3.22
C PRO A 127 -0.33 8.88 -4.27
N HIS A 128 0.51 9.29 -5.24
CA HIS A 128 0.99 8.42 -6.30
C HIS A 128 2.47 8.64 -6.58
N LEU A 129 3.13 7.57 -7.01
CA LEU A 129 4.44 7.67 -7.67
C LEU A 129 4.33 8.52 -8.94
N THR A 130 5.41 9.24 -9.24
CA THR A 130 5.60 9.88 -10.55
C THR A 130 5.71 8.83 -11.66
N GLU A 131 5.51 9.22 -12.91
CA GLU A 131 5.62 8.27 -14.05
C GLU A 131 7.02 7.64 -14.15
N THR A 132 8.08 8.42 -13.89
CA THR A 132 9.47 7.93 -13.83
C THR A 132 9.64 6.87 -12.74
N GLU A 133 9.09 7.12 -11.55
CA GLU A 133 9.11 6.19 -10.43
C GLU A 133 8.29 4.93 -10.72
N LYS A 134 7.10 5.05 -11.32
CA LYS A 134 6.28 3.91 -11.76
C LYS A 134 7.05 3.04 -12.77
N ALA A 135 7.74 3.65 -13.74
CA ALA A 135 8.58 2.94 -14.69
C ALA A 135 9.72 2.18 -13.98
N GLY A 136 10.36 2.82 -12.99
CA GLY A 136 11.36 2.20 -12.13
C GLY A 136 10.83 0.99 -11.34
N LEU A 137 9.66 1.14 -10.72
CA LEU A 137 8.97 0.07 -9.99
C LEU A 137 8.63 -1.10 -10.93
N LYS A 138 8.07 -0.81 -12.12
CA LYS A 138 7.75 -1.83 -13.14
C LYS A 138 8.99 -2.59 -13.60
N LYS A 139 10.10 -1.88 -13.85
CA LYS A 139 11.40 -2.50 -14.21
C LYS A 139 11.92 -3.39 -13.08
N MET A 140 11.79 -2.97 -11.83
CA MET A 140 12.18 -3.79 -10.68
C MET A 140 11.33 -5.06 -10.58
N LEU A 141 10.01 -4.98 -10.72
CA LEU A 141 9.15 -6.16 -10.58
C LEU A 141 9.41 -7.20 -11.69
N ARG A 142 9.58 -6.76 -12.95
CA ARG A 142 9.87 -7.65 -14.10
C ARG A 142 11.14 -8.48 -13.93
N LYS A 143 12.20 -7.86 -13.43
CA LYS A 143 13.48 -8.55 -13.19
C LYS A 143 13.42 -9.52 -11.99
N GLY A 144 12.35 -9.51 -11.20
CA GLY A 144 12.19 -10.30 -9.96
C GLY A 144 11.37 -11.58 -10.15
N GLY A 145 10.54 -11.65 -11.19
CA GLY A 145 9.73 -12.82 -11.56
C GLY A 145 10.44 -13.86 -12.43
N ARG A 146 11.75 -13.71 -12.67
CA ARG A 146 12.59 -14.76 -13.26
C ARG A 146 13.25 -15.54 -12.13
N ARG A 147 12.51 -16.48 -11.55
CA ARG A 147 13.05 -17.59 -10.76
C ARG A 147 12.20 -18.81 -11.04
#